data_AF-A0AAE2HYN5-F1
#
_entry.id   AF-A0AAE2HYN5-F1
#
_cell.length_a   1.000
_cell.length_b   1.000
_cell.length_c   1.000
_cell.angle_alpha   90.00
_cell.angle_beta   90.00
_cell.angle_gamma   90.00
#
_symmetry.space_group_name_H-M   'P 1'
#
loop_
_entity.id
_entity.type
_entity.pdbx_description
1 polymer ?
#
loop_
_entity_poly.entity_id
_entity_poly.type
_entity_poly.pdbx_seq_one_letter_code
_entity_poly.pdbx_strand_id
1 'polypeptide(L)'
;MSDGTGNTPTEKAQDGQTAADEGPRFSPAMIATLVAVPVMVIAGFITYAALHFSADDTPPSPVESYTTTAADAARCAEFIKKLPDELGDFEGKSVDGTTVRWTRADSDPVVVRCGVERPHELAPTSSLQVINPVQWFITDTIEGRGQAYVSVDHRPYVAVWVPAGAGNAPITDVSALIEKNLQRAPLDFGR
;
A
#
# COMPACT_ATOMS: atom_id res chain seq x y z
N MET A 1 44.47 -57.66 44.95
CA MET A 1 45.22 -56.61 44.24
C MET A 1 46.09 -57.27 43.19
N SER A 2 46.09 -56.70 41.97
CA SER A 2 46.96 -56.99 40.81
C SER A 2 46.73 -58.34 40.12
N ASP A 3 46.78 -58.48 38.79
CA ASP A 3 46.64 -57.62 37.61
C ASP A 3 46.80 -58.61 36.43
N GLY A 4 46.35 -58.25 35.22
CA GLY A 4 46.98 -58.79 34.01
C GLY A 4 46.17 -59.76 33.16
N THR A 5 45.30 -59.15 32.36
CA THR A 5 44.72 -59.60 31.09
C THR A 5 45.76 -60.16 30.10
N GLY A 6 45.35 -61.12 29.26
CA GLY A 6 45.96 -61.29 27.93
C GLY A 6 45.86 -62.69 27.33
N ASN A 7 44.78 -62.99 26.61
CA ASN A 7 44.73 -64.10 25.65
C ASN A 7 44.39 -63.54 24.26
N THR A 8 45.23 -63.82 23.26
CA THR A 8 44.89 -64.61 22.05
C THR A 8 45.95 -64.40 20.96
N PRO A 9 46.46 -65.48 20.31
CA PRO A 9 47.34 -65.40 19.15
C PRO A 9 46.61 -65.46 17.79
N THR A 10 47.11 -64.64 16.85
CA THR A 10 47.56 -64.95 15.47
C THR A 10 46.62 -65.61 14.44
N GLU A 11 46.37 -64.82 13.37
CA GLU A 11 46.40 -65.13 11.93
C GLU A 11 45.29 -65.97 11.26
N LYS A 12 44.59 -65.32 10.31
CA LYS A 12 44.45 -65.81 8.93
C LYS A 12 44.35 -64.66 7.94
N ALA A 13 45.20 -64.68 6.93
CA ALA A 13 45.07 -63.94 5.69
C ALA A 13 44.38 -64.80 4.61
N GLN A 14 43.61 -64.11 3.74
CA GLN A 14 43.17 -64.48 2.37
C GLN A 14 42.16 -65.64 2.26
N ASP A 15 41.12 -65.62 1.41
CA ASP A 15 40.86 -64.92 0.14
C ASP A 15 39.33 -64.97 -0.18
N GLY A 16 38.84 -64.06 -1.03
CA GLY A 16 37.78 -64.40 -1.99
C GLY A 16 36.34 -63.85 -1.81
N GLN A 17 36.07 -62.77 -2.54
CA GLN A 17 34.85 -62.48 -3.34
C GLN A 17 33.48 -62.18 -2.67
N THR A 18 33.08 -60.92 -2.91
CA THR A 18 31.75 -60.46 -3.39
C THR A 18 30.53 -60.70 -2.51
N ALA A 19 30.14 -59.67 -1.76
CA ALA A 19 28.72 -59.38 -1.53
C ALA A 19 28.54 -57.86 -1.49
N ALA A 20 27.62 -57.39 -2.32
CA ALA A 20 27.38 -55.98 -2.60
C ALA A 20 26.97 -55.19 -1.36
N ASP A 21 27.54 -54.00 -1.26
CA ASP A 21 27.06 -52.88 -0.46
C ASP A 21 25.72 -52.39 -1.05
N GLU A 22 24.63 -52.53 -0.31
CA GLU A 22 23.32 -51.91 -0.64
C GLU A 22 22.82 -51.08 0.56
N GLY A 23 23.59 -50.05 0.90
CA GLY A 23 23.00 -48.82 1.42
C GLY A 23 22.22 -48.09 0.30
N PRO A 24 21.10 -47.40 0.58
CA PRO A 24 20.35 -46.64 -0.42
C PRO A 24 21.23 -45.53 -1.04
N ARG A 25 21.78 -45.83 -2.22
CA ARG A 25 22.58 -44.94 -3.05
C ARG A 25 21.71 -43.89 -3.74
N PHE A 26 21.39 -42.81 -3.04
CA PHE A 26 20.77 -41.64 -3.68
C PHE A 26 21.74 -41.07 -4.72
N SER A 27 21.38 -41.16 -6.00
CA SER A 27 22.15 -40.58 -7.11
C SER A 27 22.40 -39.09 -6.84
N PRO A 28 23.62 -38.55 -7.06
CA PRO A 28 23.92 -37.15 -6.84
C PRO A 28 23.01 -36.19 -7.64
N ALA A 29 22.44 -36.67 -8.76
CA ALA A 29 21.46 -35.92 -9.54
C ALA A 29 20.07 -35.78 -8.85
N MET A 30 19.71 -36.71 -7.97
CA MET A 30 18.41 -36.73 -7.26
C MET A 30 18.44 -35.86 -6.00
N ILE A 31 19.60 -35.73 -5.35
CA ILE A 31 19.81 -34.82 -4.22
C ILE A 31 19.82 -33.36 -4.71
N ALA A 32 20.40 -33.10 -5.89
CA ALA A 32 20.46 -31.77 -6.48
C ALA A 32 19.08 -31.18 -6.82
N THR A 33 18.13 -32.00 -7.29
CA THR A 33 16.77 -31.55 -7.59
C THR A 33 15.93 -31.31 -6.33
N LEU A 34 16.14 -32.11 -5.29
CA LEU A 34 15.38 -32.02 -4.03
C LEU A 34 15.68 -30.75 -3.25
N VAL A 35 16.87 -30.16 -3.42
CA VAL A 35 17.26 -28.89 -2.78
C VAL A 35 17.03 -27.69 -3.72
N ALA A 36 17.24 -27.84 -5.03
CA ALA A 36 17.10 -26.73 -5.97
C ALA A 36 15.66 -26.21 -6.09
N VAL A 37 14.66 -27.10 -6.07
CA VAL A 37 13.25 -26.71 -6.19
C VAL A 37 12.78 -25.89 -4.97
N PRO A 38 12.97 -26.33 -3.71
CA PRO A 38 12.61 -25.53 -2.54
C PRO A 38 13.35 -24.20 -2.51
N VAL A 39 14.65 -24.18 -2.82
CA VAL A 39 15.43 -22.93 -2.81
C VAL A 39 14.89 -21.94 -3.84
N MET A 40 14.54 -22.39 -5.05
CA MET A 40 13.97 -21.50 -6.07
C MET A 40 12.56 -21.01 -5.72
N VAL A 41 11.73 -21.86 -5.11
CA VAL A 41 10.40 -21.48 -4.60
C VAL A 41 10.52 -20.45 -3.48
N ILE A 42 11.44 -20.66 -2.53
CA ILE A 42 11.67 -19.72 -1.42
C ILE A 42 12.24 -18.40 -1.95
N ALA A 43 13.23 -18.44 -2.85
CA ALA A 43 13.78 -17.22 -3.46
C ALA A 43 12.73 -16.47 -4.29
N GLY A 44 11.90 -17.19 -5.04
CA GLY A 44 10.77 -16.62 -5.78
C GLY A 44 9.73 -16.00 -4.85
N PHE A 45 9.38 -16.69 -3.75
CA PHE A 45 8.46 -16.18 -2.74
C PHE A 45 9.01 -14.96 -2.01
N ILE A 46 10.30 -14.95 -1.63
CA ILE A 46 10.95 -13.79 -0.99
C ILE A 46 11.02 -12.62 -1.96
N THR A 47 11.31 -12.86 -3.24
CA THR A 47 11.34 -11.80 -4.26
C THR A 47 9.94 -11.24 -4.49
N TYR A 48 8.93 -12.12 -4.60
CA TYR A 48 7.52 -11.73 -4.70
C TYR A 48 7.08 -10.94 -3.46
N ALA A 49 7.39 -11.44 -2.26
CA ALA A 49 7.10 -10.76 -1.02
C ALA A 49 7.82 -9.42 -0.95
N ALA A 50 9.11 -9.31 -1.29
CA ALA A 50 9.82 -8.04 -1.28
C ALA A 50 9.23 -7.01 -2.25
N LEU A 51 8.65 -7.45 -3.37
CA LEU A 51 7.98 -6.56 -4.34
C LEU A 51 6.55 -6.19 -3.92
N HIS A 52 5.86 -7.04 -3.16
CA HIS A 52 4.44 -6.86 -2.79
C HIS A 52 4.19 -6.47 -1.33
N PHE A 53 5.15 -6.73 -0.43
CA PHE A 53 5.10 -6.42 1.00
C PHE A 53 5.51 -4.98 1.31
N SER A 54 5.88 -4.21 0.28
CA SER A 54 6.04 -2.75 0.37
C SER A 54 4.72 -1.98 0.21
N ALA A 55 3.58 -2.67 0.12
CA ALA A 55 2.28 -2.04 0.30
C ALA A 55 2.11 -1.75 1.80
N ASP A 56 2.41 -0.52 2.18
CA ASP A 56 2.33 0.09 3.51
C ASP A 56 1.34 -0.61 4.47
N ASP A 57 1.80 -0.95 5.68
CA ASP A 57 0.96 -1.37 6.82
C ASP A 57 -0.03 -0.25 7.27
N THR A 58 -0.04 0.90 6.58
CA THR A 58 -0.97 2.00 6.80
C THR A 58 -2.38 1.61 6.33
N PRO A 59 -3.38 1.54 7.23
CA PRO A 59 -4.73 1.23 6.82
C PRO A 59 -5.25 2.32 5.85
N PRO A 60 -6.02 1.93 4.81
CA PRO A 60 -6.48 2.86 3.78
C PRO A 60 -7.29 4.01 4.38
N SER A 61 -7.21 5.17 3.74
CA SER A 61 -7.99 6.34 4.16
C SER A 61 -9.48 6.18 3.82
N PRO A 62 -10.41 6.76 4.60
CA PRO A 62 -11.85 6.68 4.31
C PRO A 62 -12.22 7.10 2.88
N VAL A 63 -11.55 8.15 2.37
CA VAL A 63 -11.85 8.73 1.05
C VAL A 63 -11.64 7.74 -0.09
N GLU A 64 -10.77 6.73 0.07
CA GLU A 64 -10.53 5.72 -0.97
C GLU A 64 -11.74 4.81 -1.22
N SER A 65 -12.61 4.67 -0.21
CA SER A 65 -13.83 3.87 -0.31
C SER A 65 -14.99 4.63 -0.97
N TYR A 66 -14.88 5.95 -1.13
CA TYR A 66 -15.99 6.76 -1.64
C TYR A 66 -16.33 6.40 -3.08
N THR A 67 -17.62 6.19 -3.35
CA THR A 67 -18.13 5.91 -4.69
C THR A 67 -17.80 7.08 -5.62
N THR A 68 -17.44 6.77 -6.86
CA THR A 68 -17.18 7.77 -7.90
C THR A 68 -18.14 7.60 -9.06
N THR A 69 -18.42 8.71 -9.75
CA THR A 69 -19.30 8.69 -10.92
C THR A 69 -18.49 8.65 -12.21
N ALA A 70 -18.78 7.70 -13.10
CA ALA A 70 -18.10 7.58 -14.39
C ALA A 70 -18.24 8.84 -15.28
N ALA A 71 -19.32 9.61 -15.10
CA ALA A 71 -19.55 10.88 -15.81
C ALA A 71 -18.50 11.96 -15.53
N ASP A 72 -17.75 11.84 -14.41
CA ASP A 72 -16.71 12.78 -14.02
C ASP A 72 -15.30 12.33 -14.45
N ALA A 73 -15.12 11.11 -14.95
CA ALA A 73 -13.81 10.52 -15.21
C ALA A 73 -12.91 11.39 -16.10
N ALA A 74 -13.45 11.97 -17.18
CA ALA A 74 -12.69 12.82 -18.08
C ALA A 74 -12.25 14.14 -17.41
N ARG A 75 -13.13 14.78 -16.63
CA ARG A 75 -12.79 15.99 -15.88
C ARG A 75 -11.75 15.72 -14.80
N CYS A 76 -11.88 14.58 -14.12
CA CYS A 76 -10.91 14.15 -13.13
C CYS A 76 -9.54 13.84 -13.73
N ALA A 77 -9.49 13.20 -14.89
CA ALA A 77 -8.22 12.96 -15.58
C ALA A 77 -7.49 14.28 -15.91
N GLU A 78 -8.22 15.30 -16.36
CA GLU A 78 -7.62 16.62 -16.60
C GLU A 78 -7.18 17.33 -15.32
N PHE A 79 -7.99 17.27 -14.26
CA PHE A 79 -7.62 17.85 -12.96
C PHE A 79 -6.37 17.19 -12.38
N ILE A 80 -6.28 15.85 -12.41
CA ILE A 80 -5.15 15.08 -11.87
C ILE A 80 -3.83 15.42 -12.57
N LYS A 81 -3.86 15.70 -13.89
CA LYS A 81 -2.69 16.17 -14.64
C LYS A 81 -2.19 17.55 -14.18
N LYS A 82 -3.03 18.36 -13.53
CA LYS A 82 -2.67 19.68 -13.00
C LYS A 82 -2.18 19.63 -11.55
N LEU A 83 -2.37 18.51 -10.86
CA LEU A 83 -1.85 18.33 -9.51
C LEU A 83 -0.31 18.25 -9.54
N PRO A 84 0.39 18.92 -8.62
CA PRO A 84 1.85 18.92 -8.56
C PRO A 84 2.39 17.56 -8.12
N ASP A 85 3.66 17.30 -8.40
CA ASP A 85 4.35 16.07 -7.97
C ASP A 85 4.59 16.03 -6.45
N GLU A 86 4.51 17.18 -5.78
CA GLU A 86 4.70 17.38 -4.34
C GLU A 86 3.62 18.32 -3.79
N LEU A 87 3.18 18.08 -2.55
CA LEU A 87 2.25 18.91 -1.78
C LEU A 87 2.89 19.26 -0.43
N GLY A 88 3.51 20.44 -0.35
CA GLY A 88 4.35 20.80 0.80
C GLY A 88 5.46 19.78 0.99
N ASP A 89 5.54 19.16 2.17
CA ASP A 89 6.53 18.12 2.49
C ASP A 89 6.08 16.70 2.12
N PHE A 90 4.94 16.55 1.43
CA PHE A 90 4.45 15.27 0.92
C PHE A 90 4.89 15.11 -0.54
N GLU A 91 5.68 14.08 -0.81
CA GLU A 91 6.29 13.82 -2.12
C GLU A 91 5.75 12.52 -2.73
N GLY A 92 6.31 12.10 -3.86
CA GLY A 92 6.04 10.77 -4.42
C GLY A 92 4.61 10.62 -4.93
N LYS A 93 4.11 11.61 -5.69
CA LYS A 93 2.79 11.55 -6.33
C LYS A 93 2.58 10.22 -7.06
N SER A 94 1.59 9.45 -6.59
CA SER A 94 1.12 8.25 -7.25
C SER A 94 -0.34 8.43 -7.68
N VAL A 95 -0.71 7.84 -8.82
CA VAL A 95 -2.06 7.95 -9.39
C VAL A 95 -2.62 6.55 -9.64
N ASP A 96 -3.81 6.28 -9.10
CA ASP A 96 -4.58 5.06 -9.31
C ASP A 96 -6.03 5.44 -9.63
N GLY A 97 -6.41 5.32 -10.90
CA GLY A 97 -7.72 5.77 -11.39
C GLY A 97 -7.95 7.26 -11.12
N THR A 98 -8.94 7.57 -10.28
CA THR A 98 -9.24 8.95 -9.84
C THR A 98 -8.69 9.29 -8.45
N THR A 99 -7.87 8.41 -7.88
CA THR A 99 -7.20 8.60 -6.59
C THR A 99 -5.73 8.97 -6.81
N VAL A 100 -5.27 9.97 -6.07
CA VAL A 100 -3.90 10.46 -6.06
C VAL A 100 -3.39 10.47 -4.63
N ARG A 101 -2.14 10.03 -4.42
CA ARG A 101 -1.53 9.97 -3.09
C ARG A 101 -0.16 10.64 -3.10
N TRP A 102 0.17 11.33 -2.00
CA TRP A 102 1.51 11.80 -1.68
C TRP A 102 1.90 11.30 -0.31
N THR A 103 3.14 10.89 -0.17
CA THR A 103 3.68 10.24 1.04
C THR A 103 4.69 11.14 1.74
N ARG A 104 4.82 10.96 3.05
CA ARG A 104 5.87 11.57 3.86
C ARG A 104 6.30 10.55 4.91
N ALA A 105 7.59 10.51 5.24
CA ALA A 105 8.09 9.62 6.28
C ALA A 105 7.31 9.82 7.60
N ASP A 106 7.04 8.71 8.29
CA ASP A 106 6.35 8.68 9.59
C ASP A 106 4.96 9.35 9.61
N SER A 107 4.30 9.42 8.46
CA SER A 107 2.97 10.01 8.31
C SER A 107 2.14 9.16 7.36
N ASP A 108 0.85 9.05 7.65
CA ASP A 108 -0.11 8.60 6.65
C ASP A 108 -0.03 9.48 5.39
N PRO A 109 -0.40 8.97 4.20
CA PRO A 109 -0.38 9.74 2.97
C PRO A 109 -1.49 10.80 2.96
N VAL A 110 -1.25 11.92 2.25
CA VAL A 110 -2.33 12.77 1.77
C VAL A 110 -2.98 12.07 0.59
N VAL A 111 -4.30 11.90 0.63
CA VAL A 111 -5.04 11.22 -0.44
C VAL A 111 -6.08 12.16 -1.03
N VAL A 112 -6.10 12.31 -2.35
CA VAL A 112 -7.11 13.06 -3.10
C VAL A 112 -7.89 12.07 -3.96
N ARG A 113 -9.22 12.06 -3.87
CA ARG A 113 -10.09 11.28 -4.76
C ARG A 113 -11.05 12.20 -5.49
N CYS A 114 -10.92 12.25 -6.81
CA CYS A 114 -11.76 13.09 -7.66
C CYS A 114 -13.01 12.34 -8.14
N GLY A 115 -14.11 13.08 -8.29
CA GLY A 115 -15.35 12.57 -8.87
C GLY A 115 -16.17 11.73 -7.90
N VAL A 116 -16.01 11.98 -6.59
CA VAL A 116 -16.81 11.31 -5.56
C VAL A 116 -18.27 11.73 -5.66
N GLU A 117 -19.17 10.88 -5.16
CA GLU A 117 -20.58 11.24 -5.04
C GLU A 117 -20.80 12.37 -4.03
N ARG A 118 -21.94 13.06 -4.15
CA ARG A 118 -22.37 14.07 -3.18
C ARG A 118 -22.48 13.42 -1.79
N PRO A 119 -21.85 13.99 -0.73
CA PRO A 119 -22.02 13.46 0.62
C PRO A 119 -23.49 13.47 1.03
N HIS A 120 -24.04 12.32 1.42
CA HIS A 120 -25.46 12.18 1.76
C HIS A 120 -25.87 13.07 2.93
N GLU A 121 -24.96 13.28 3.88
CA GLU A 121 -25.16 14.08 5.10
C GLU A 121 -25.06 15.60 4.88
N LEU A 122 -24.64 16.03 3.69
CA LEU A 122 -24.58 17.46 3.38
C LEU A 122 -26.00 18.04 3.31
N ALA A 123 -26.30 18.95 4.22
CA ALA A 123 -27.60 19.59 4.39
C ALA A 123 -27.46 21.13 4.49
N PRO A 124 -28.54 21.91 4.34
CA PRO A 124 -28.49 23.37 4.45
C PRO A 124 -27.97 23.89 5.80
N THR A 125 -28.03 23.08 6.85
CA THR A 125 -27.55 23.40 8.20
C THR A 125 -26.13 22.90 8.46
N SER A 126 -25.48 22.25 7.49
CA SER A 126 -24.12 21.74 7.64
C SER A 126 -23.13 22.89 7.79
N SER A 127 -22.22 22.75 8.75
CA SER A 127 -21.08 23.65 8.87
C SER A 127 -20.06 23.35 7.78
N LEU A 128 -19.68 24.37 7.01
CA LEU A 128 -18.66 24.27 5.97
C LEU A 128 -17.41 25.04 6.37
N GLN A 129 -16.24 24.49 6.07
CA GLN A 129 -14.97 25.20 6.21
C GLN A 129 -14.59 25.84 4.88
N VAL A 130 -14.23 27.12 4.90
CA VAL A 130 -13.78 27.84 3.70
C VAL A 130 -12.26 27.94 3.73
N ILE A 131 -11.61 27.35 2.73
CA ILE A 131 -10.15 27.34 2.58
C ILE A 131 -9.85 27.66 1.13
N ASN A 132 -9.12 28.75 0.86
CA ASN A 132 -8.79 29.23 -0.49
C ASN A 132 -9.94 29.11 -1.51
N PRO A 133 -10.78 30.14 -1.57
CA PRO A 133 -12.24 30.14 -1.38
C PRO A 133 -13.08 28.86 -1.62
N VAL A 134 -12.54 27.65 -1.44
CA VAL A 134 -13.27 26.37 -1.58
C VAL A 134 -14.02 26.04 -0.30
N GLN A 135 -15.28 25.62 -0.43
CA GLN A 135 -16.11 25.14 0.68
C GLN A 135 -15.98 23.63 0.87
N TRP A 136 -15.51 23.25 2.04
CA TRP A 136 -15.27 21.87 2.46
C TRP A 136 -16.30 21.41 3.48
N PHE A 137 -16.91 20.26 3.23
CA PHE A 137 -17.71 19.52 4.19
C PHE A 137 -16.86 18.42 4.81
N ILE A 138 -16.87 18.31 6.13
CA ILE A 138 -16.19 17.24 6.86
C ILE A 138 -17.08 16.00 6.85
N THR A 139 -16.52 14.86 6.44
CA THR A 139 -17.24 13.58 6.34
C THR A 139 -16.79 12.57 7.41
N ASP A 140 -15.49 12.39 7.60
CA ASP A 140 -14.96 11.38 8.53
C ASP A 140 -13.76 11.90 9.30
N THR A 141 -13.74 11.72 10.63
CA THR A 141 -12.56 11.96 11.48
C THR A 141 -12.09 10.62 12.06
N ILE A 142 -10.80 10.29 11.90
CA ILE A 142 -10.19 9.17 12.63
C ILE A 142 -9.20 9.76 13.63
N GLU A 143 -9.49 9.57 14.92
CA GLU A 143 -8.66 10.08 16.01
C GLU A 143 -7.21 9.60 15.88
N GLY A 144 -6.26 10.54 15.99
CA GLY A 144 -4.84 10.28 15.83
C GLY A 144 -4.36 10.01 14.40
N ARG A 145 -5.26 9.89 13.41
CA ARG A 145 -4.91 9.56 12.02
C ARG A 145 -5.20 10.66 11.01
N GLY A 146 -6.31 11.37 11.13
CA GLY A 146 -6.61 12.46 10.20
C GLY A 146 -8.09 12.75 10.01
N GLN A 147 -8.35 13.54 8.97
CA GLN A 147 -9.66 14.09 8.66
C GLN A 147 -9.95 14.00 7.16
N ALA A 148 -11.13 13.51 6.80
CA ALA A 148 -11.67 13.50 5.45
C ALA A 148 -12.56 14.73 5.22
N TYR A 149 -12.38 15.33 4.05
CA TYR A 149 -13.14 16.48 3.58
C TYR A 149 -13.63 16.23 2.15
N VAL A 150 -14.79 16.79 1.80
CA VAL A 150 -15.28 16.84 0.42
C VAL A 150 -15.55 18.29 0.03
N SER A 151 -14.99 18.72 -1.10
CA SER A 151 -15.25 20.04 -1.68
C SER A 151 -16.63 20.06 -2.32
N VAL A 152 -17.52 20.95 -1.89
CA VAL A 152 -18.97 20.88 -2.23
C VAL A 152 -19.44 21.98 -3.17
N ASP A 153 -18.61 22.99 -3.43
CA ASP A 153 -18.91 24.15 -4.27
C ASP A 153 -18.19 24.15 -5.63
N HIS A 154 -17.51 23.06 -5.96
CA HIS A 154 -16.90 22.83 -7.27
C HIS A 154 -17.34 21.48 -7.85
N ARG A 155 -17.24 21.32 -9.17
CA ARG A 155 -17.48 20.03 -9.85
C ARG A 155 -16.30 19.63 -10.74
N PRO A 156 -15.92 18.35 -10.76
CA PRO A 156 -16.44 17.24 -9.94
C PRO A 156 -16.21 17.41 -8.43
N TYR A 157 -16.95 16.73 -7.57
CA TYR A 157 -16.65 16.73 -6.13
C TYR A 157 -15.28 16.08 -5.91
N VAL A 158 -14.44 16.70 -5.08
CA VAL A 158 -13.12 16.16 -4.73
C VAL A 158 -13.09 15.89 -3.23
N ALA A 159 -12.77 14.66 -2.86
CA ALA A 159 -12.49 14.26 -1.49
C ALA A 159 -10.98 14.35 -1.18
N VAL A 160 -10.64 14.74 0.03
CA VAL A 160 -9.26 14.82 0.53
C VAL A 160 -9.17 14.20 1.91
N TRP A 161 -8.21 13.30 2.09
CA TRP A 161 -7.75 12.85 3.39
C TRP A 161 -6.52 13.66 3.79
N VAL A 162 -6.63 14.38 4.89
CA VAL A 162 -5.52 15.12 5.50
C VAL A 162 -5.06 14.35 6.75
N PRO A 163 -3.85 13.79 6.73
CA PRO A 163 -3.37 12.98 7.84
C PRO A 163 -3.02 13.85 9.06
N ALA A 164 -3.07 13.25 10.24
CA ALA A 164 -2.70 13.91 11.49
C ALA A 164 -1.24 14.35 11.42
N GLY A 165 -0.95 15.57 11.90
CA GLY A 165 0.40 16.15 11.81
C GLY A 165 0.81 16.63 10.41
N ALA A 166 -0.07 16.60 9.40
CA ALA A 166 0.19 17.22 8.10
C ALA A 166 0.14 18.76 8.15
N GLY A 167 -0.54 19.31 9.17
CA GLY A 167 -0.91 20.73 9.19
C GLY A 167 -1.95 21.06 8.11
N ASN A 168 -2.10 22.35 7.83
CA ASN A 168 -3.13 22.85 6.90
C ASN A 168 -2.62 23.01 5.45
N ALA A 169 -1.32 22.85 5.20
CA ALA A 169 -0.73 23.10 3.88
C ALA A 169 -1.35 22.22 2.78
N PRO A 170 -1.52 20.88 2.95
CA PRO A 170 -2.07 20.06 1.88
C PRO A 170 -3.48 20.46 1.45
N ILE A 171 -4.40 20.69 2.40
CA ILE A 171 -5.77 21.12 2.06
C ILE A 171 -5.79 22.53 1.47
N THR A 172 -4.87 23.41 1.89
CA THR A 172 -4.74 24.77 1.34
C THR A 172 -4.29 24.73 -0.12
N ASP A 173 -3.29 23.90 -0.44
CA ASP A 173 -2.76 23.75 -1.79
C ASP A 173 -3.77 23.06 -2.72
N VAL A 174 -4.42 21.98 -2.26
CA VAL A 174 -5.49 21.32 -3.01
C VAL A 174 -6.66 22.27 -3.27
N SER A 175 -7.02 23.12 -2.30
CA SER A 175 -8.07 24.13 -2.50
C SER A 175 -7.71 25.13 -3.61
N ALA A 176 -6.45 25.60 -3.65
CA ALA A 176 -5.99 26.49 -4.71
C ALA A 176 -6.00 25.80 -6.09
N LEU A 177 -5.68 24.50 -6.14
CA LEU A 177 -5.76 23.70 -7.37
C LEU A 177 -7.20 23.49 -7.82
N ILE A 178 -8.13 23.25 -6.90
CA ILE A 178 -9.56 23.14 -7.19
C ILE A 178 -10.09 24.46 -7.77
N GLU A 179 -9.87 25.58 -7.08
CA GLU A 179 -10.33 26.89 -7.53
C GLU A 179 -9.78 27.25 -8.93
N LYS A 180 -8.54 26.89 -9.22
CA LYS A 180 -7.89 27.21 -10.50
C LYS A 180 -8.38 26.33 -11.65
N ASN A 181 -8.75 25.08 -11.40
CA ASN A 181 -8.91 24.06 -12.45
C ASN A 181 -10.30 23.44 -12.53
N LEU A 182 -11.15 23.61 -11.52
CA LEU A 182 -12.50 23.07 -11.49
C LEU A 182 -13.55 24.18 -11.61
N GLN A 183 -14.73 23.81 -12.10
CA GLN A 183 -15.83 24.75 -12.26
C GLN A 183 -16.58 24.90 -10.95
N ARG A 184 -16.76 26.14 -10.48
CA ARG A 184 -17.68 26.44 -9.37
C ARG A 184 -19.11 26.04 -9.71
N ALA A 185 -19.80 25.49 -8.73
CA ALA A 185 -21.20 25.07 -8.82
C ALA A 185 -21.95 25.42 -7.52
N PRO A 186 -23.27 25.65 -7.58
CA PRO A 186 -24.08 25.81 -6.39
C PRO A 186 -23.96 24.60 -5.45
N LEU A 187 -24.13 24.85 -4.15
CA LEU A 187 -24.28 23.78 -3.17
C LEU A 187 -25.53 22.96 -3.52
N ASP A 188 -25.34 21.65 -3.61
CA ASP A 188 -26.40 20.70 -3.89
C ASP A 188 -26.74 19.94 -2.59
N PHE A 189 -27.99 20.07 -2.16
CA PHE A 189 -28.50 19.45 -0.94
C PHE A 189 -29.35 18.19 -1.23
N GLY A 190 -29.35 17.67 -2.46
CA GLY A 190 -29.98 16.40 -2.82
C GLY A 190 -31.51 16.42 -2.82
N ARG A 191 -32.11 17.55 -3.20
CA ARG A 191 -33.57 17.75 -3.19
C ARG A 191 -34.21 17.39 -4.53
#